data_AF-G0GFP8-F1
#
_entry.id   AF-G0GFP8-F1
#
_cell.length_a   1.000
_cell.length_b   1.000
_cell.length_c   1.000
_cell.angle_alpha   90.00
_cell.angle_beta   90.00
_cell.angle_gamma   90.00
#
_symmetry.space_group_name_H-M   'P 1'
#
loop_
_entity.id
_entity.type
_entity.pdbx_description
1 polymer ?
#
loop_
_entity_poly.entity_id
_entity_poly.type
_entity_poly.pdbx_seq_one_letter_code
_entity_poly.pdbx_strand_id
1 'polypeptide(L)'
;MKRRTMIVACVLLSTSALLVAAPGRPGMPYGVSPQKAEAGTQPQRGYGKGPGAFSFFQQIPPSSLSTQEREDLLSLLEYEKAMRDLTDLYAQKFPQSLFAFQAERQGEGYLFDFFLDRYEIENTLEGKPAGAYSSSEVTRLYREAEKADSVAEAVQAMNAFTERMLVQVREGREHSDNEDLDLAYLWLEQALARRLAAGVRQLSLVGITYKPRYLSQEDYEDLLLGRGWMGGHGPGMMGGPGMGGAGPRW
;
A
#
# COMPACT_ATOMS: atom_id res chain seq x y z
N MET A 1 73.55 -19.31 16.79
CA MET A 1 72.87 -20.38 16.00
C MET A 1 72.40 -19.78 14.69
N LYS A 2 72.76 -20.42 13.56
CA LYS A 2 72.80 -19.84 12.21
C LYS A 2 71.38 -19.71 11.60
N ARG A 3 71.02 -18.50 11.14
CA ARG A 3 69.84 -18.24 10.32
C ARG A 3 70.08 -18.80 8.90
N ARG A 4 69.20 -19.67 8.42
CA ARG A 4 69.25 -20.19 7.04
C ARG A 4 68.37 -19.31 6.15
N THR A 5 69.03 -18.58 5.27
CA THR A 5 68.48 -17.88 4.12
C THR A 5 67.94 -18.91 3.13
N MET A 6 66.66 -18.83 2.77
CA MET A 6 66.11 -19.56 1.62
C MET A 6 65.87 -18.57 0.48
N ILE A 7 66.70 -18.70 -0.55
CA ILE A 7 66.57 -18.04 -1.85
C ILE A 7 65.54 -18.85 -2.64
N VAL A 8 64.39 -18.25 -2.95
CA VAL A 8 63.44 -18.80 -3.92
C VAL A 8 63.78 -18.19 -5.28
N ALA A 9 64.15 -19.05 -6.23
CA ALA A 9 64.48 -18.69 -7.59
C ALA A 9 63.22 -18.41 -8.41
N CYS A 10 63.18 -17.23 -9.03
CA CYS A 10 62.24 -16.86 -10.08
C CYS A 10 62.45 -17.74 -11.32
N VAL A 11 61.38 -18.39 -11.78
CA VAL A 11 61.27 -18.87 -13.16
C VAL A 11 60.11 -18.11 -13.81
N LEU A 12 60.48 -17.23 -14.75
CA LEU A 12 59.58 -16.57 -15.68
C LEU A 12 59.23 -17.55 -16.79
N LEU A 13 57.95 -17.87 -16.94
CA LEU A 13 57.41 -18.53 -18.13
C LEU A 13 56.29 -17.66 -18.70
N SER A 14 56.63 -16.96 -19.77
CA SER A 14 55.73 -16.33 -20.72
C SER A 14 54.97 -17.40 -21.50
N THR A 15 53.64 -17.39 -21.45
CA THR A 15 52.82 -17.98 -22.50
C THR A 15 51.64 -17.07 -22.84
N SER A 16 51.47 -16.93 -24.15
CA SER A 16 50.62 -15.98 -24.84
C SER A 16 49.14 -16.39 -24.83
N ALA A 17 48.31 -15.37 -25.06
CA ALA A 17 46.87 -15.39 -25.10
C ALA A 17 46.24 -16.35 -26.11
N LEU A 18 45.07 -16.87 -25.76
CA LEU A 18 44.02 -17.26 -26.70
C LEU A 18 42.67 -16.80 -26.14
N LEU A 19 42.21 -15.69 -26.71
CA LEU A 19 40.92 -15.05 -26.49
C LEU A 19 39.88 -15.82 -27.33
N VAL A 20 38.88 -16.44 -26.72
CA VAL A 20 37.72 -16.98 -27.45
C VAL A 20 36.69 -15.86 -27.56
N ALA A 21 36.60 -15.26 -28.75
CA ALA A 21 35.54 -14.35 -29.16
C ALA A 21 34.35 -15.15 -29.68
N ALA A 22 33.16 -14.93 -29.10
CA ALA A 22 31.89 -15.29 -29.71
C ALA A 22 31.31 -14.05 -30.45
N PRO A 23 30.66 -14.22 -31.61
CA PRO A 23 30.40 -13.13 -32.54
C PRO A 23 29.25 -12.23 -32.08
N GLY A 24 29.48 -10.92 -32.14
CA GLY A 24 28.42 -9.91 -32.11
C GLY A 24 28.09 -9.39 -33.51
N ARG A 25 26.89 -8.78 -33.62
CA ARG A 25 26.46 -7.62 -34.46
C ARG A 25 25.01 -7.81 -34.94
N PRO A 26 24.28 -6.76 -35.36
CA PRO A 26 24.43 -5.30 -35.19
C PRO A 26 23.11 -4.63 -34.70
N GLY A 27 23.13 -3.31 -34.47
CA GLY A 27 21.98 -2.53 -33.98
C GLY A 27 21.06 -1.92 -35.05
N MET A 28 19.90 -1.46 -34.53
CA MET A 28 18.93 -0.44 -35.00
C MET A 28 18.07 -0.80 -36.24
N PRO A 29 16.83 -0.28 -36.44
CA PRO A 29 16.23 0.93 -35.84
C PRO A 29 14.74 0.82 -35.40
N TYR A 30 14.21 1.95 -34.91
CA TYR A 30 12.79 2.28 -34.77
C TYR A 30 11.97 1.91 -36.02
N GLY A 31 10.79 1.31 -35.81
CA GLY A 31 9.78 1.08 -36.84
C GLY A 31 8.42 0.75 -36.23
N VAL A 32 7.56 1.75 -36.13
CA VAL A 32 6.12 1.58 -35.90
C VAL A 32 5.48 1.10 -37.20
N SER A 33 4.50 0.19 -37.11
CA SER A 33 3.20 0.13 -37.84
C SER A 33 2.79 -1.33 -38.14
N PRO A 34 1.49 -1.64 -38.32
CA PRO A 34 0.71 -2.31 -37.29
C PRO A 34 0.03 -3.59 -37.82
N GLN A 35 -0.23 -4.59 -36.97
CA GLN A 35 -1.25 -5.58 -37.33
C GLN A 35 -1.86 -6.30 -36.11
N LYS A 36 -3.06 -5.82 -35.79
CA LYS A 36 -4.28 -6.58 -35.48
C LYS A 36 -4.13 -7.71 -34.44
N ALA A 37 -4.46 -7.38 -33.20
CA ALA A 37 -4.89 -8.35 -32.21
C ALA A 37 -6.27 -7.96 -31.67
N GLU A 38 -7.31 -8.46 -32.32
CA GLU A 38 -8.58 -8.75 -31.65
C GLU A 38 -8.45 -10.16 -31.06
N ALA A 39 -8.25 -10.25 -29.76
CA ALA A 39 -8.59 -11.42 -28.96
C ALA A 39 -8.73 -10.95 -27.51
N GLY A 40 -9.93 -11.11 -26.97
CA GLY A 40 -10.36 -10.53 -25.71
C GLY A 40 -9.46 -10.89 -24.53
N THR A 41 -8.96 -9.87 -23.86
CA THR A 41 -8.38 -9.98 -22.53
C THR A 41 -9.44 -9.57 -21.53
N GLN A 42 -9.89 -10.52 -20.71
CA GLN A 42 -10.56 -10.19 -19.45
C GLN A 42 -9.67 -9.17 -18.70
N PRO A 43 -10.23 -8.08 -18.15
CA PRO A 43 -9.43 -7.14 -17.39
C PRO A 43 -8.85 -7.88 -16.18
N GLN A 44 -7.53 -8.05 -16.16
CA GLN A 44 -6.83 -8.51 -14.99
C GLN A 44 -7.15 -7.52 -13.86
N ARG A 45 -7.93 -7.96 -12.87
CA ARG A 45 -8.20 -7.23 -11.64
C ARG A 45 -6.91 -7.18 -10.82
N GLY A 46 -6.02 -6.27 -11.17
CA GLY A 46 -4.83 -5.95 -10.41
C GLY A 46 -4.53 -4.48 -10.59
N TYR A 47 -4.83 -3.67 -9.58
CA TYR A 47 -4.26 -2.34 -9.48
C TYR A 47 -2.73 -2.50 -9.52
N GLY A 48 -2.06 -1.84 -10.46
CA GLY A 48 -0.62 -1.95 -10.61
C GLY A 48 0.10 -1.59 -9.30
N LYS A 49 1.34 -2.06 -9.11
CA LYS A 49 2.17 -1.70 -7.94
C LYS A 49 3.25 -0.65 -8.26
N GLY A 50 3.20 -0.04 -9.44
CA GLY A 50 4.20 0.92 -9.91
C GLY A 50 3.59 2.29 -10.23
N PRO A 51 4.41 3.26 -10.66
CA PRO A 51 3.96 4.63 -10.96
C PRO A 51 2.78 4.73 -11.95
N GLY A 52 2.58 3.71 -12.79
CA GLY A 52 1.45 3.63 -13.74
C GLY A 52 0.17 3.01 -13.18
N ALA A 53 0.14 2.58 -11.91
CA ALA A 53 -1.01 1.92 -11.25
C ALA A 53 -2.30 2.74 -11.29
N PHE A 54 -2.14 4.06 -11.41
CA PHE A 54 -3.17 5.07 -11.30
C PHE A 54 -3.41 5.80 -12.63
N SER A 55 -2.85 5.28 -13.73
CA SER A 55 -3.05 5.81 -15.09
C SER A 55 -4.52 5.86 -15.51
N PHE A 56 -5.40 5.07 -14.90
CA PHE A 56 -6.85 5.16 -15.14
C PHE A 56 -7.45 6.50 -14.69
N PHE A 57 -6.91 7.12 -13.63
CA PHE A 57 -7.38 8.45 -13.17
C PHE A 57 -7.06 9.55 -14.18
N GLN A 58 -6.07 9.35 -15.06
CA GLN A 58 -5.78 10.30 -16.15
C GLN A 58 -6.90 10.37 -17.19
N GLN A 59 -7.79 9.37 -17.21
CA GLN A 59 -8.96 9.33 -18.10
C GLN A 59 -10.17 10.07 -17.52
N ILE A 60 -10.14 10.38 -16.22
CA ILE A 60 -11.16 11.17 -15.54
C ILE A 60 -10.74 12.63 -15.63
N PRO A 61 -11.57 13.56 -16.13
CA PRO A 61 -11.25 14.98 -16.09
C PRO A 61 -11.14 15.47 -14.64
N PRO A 62 -10.07 16.20 -14.27
CA PRO A 62 -9.96 16.73 -12.91
C PRO A 62 -11.06 17.77 -12.66
N SER A 63 -11.72 17.66 -11.51
CA SER A 63 -12.63 18.70 -10.99
C SER A 63 -11.89 19.60 -10.00
N SER A 64 -12.41 20.80 -9.74
CA SER A 64 -11.83 21.65 -8.69
C SER A 64 -12.06 21.03 -7.32
N LEU A 65 -11.02 20.99 -6.47
CA LEU A 65 -11.18 20.63 -5.06
C LEU A 65 -11.88 21.73 -4.28
N SER A 66 -12.86 21.33 -3.46
CA SER A 66 -13.33 22.13 -2.35
C SER A 66 -12.25 22.31 -1.28
N THR A 67 -12.46 23.26 -0.36
CA THR A 67 -11.58 23.43 0.80
C THR A 67 -11.54 22.17 1.65
N GLN A 68 -12.68 21.52 1.88
CA GLN A 68 -12.78 20.32 2.72
C GLN A 68 -12.03 19.14 2.10
N GLU A 69 -12.19 18.87 0.80
CA GLU A 69 -11.47 17.77 0.13
C GLU A 69 -9.96 17.96 0.15
N ARG A 70 -9.50 19.21 -0.01
CA ARG A 70 -8.07 19.53 0.12
C ARG A 70 -7.56 19.25 1.53
N GLU A 71 -8.31 19.65 2.55
CA GLU A 71 -7.96 19.40 3.96
C GLU A 71 -7.96 17.89 4.28
N ASP A 72 -8.94 17.14 3.77
CA ASP A 72 -9.05 15.69 3.97
C ASP A 72 -7.89 14.95 3.31
N LEU A 73 -7.47 15.33 2.09
CA LEU A 73 -6.29 14.79 1.43
C LEU A 73 -5.00 15.07 2.22
N LEU A 74 -4.82 16.31 2.70
CA LEU A 74 -3.65 16.68 3.50
C LEU A 74 -3.62 15.95 4.85
N SER A 75 -4.77 15.75 5.48
CA SER A 75 -4.89 14.94 6.69
C SER A 75 -4.44 13.50 6.41
N LEU A 76 -4.96 12.87 5.36
CA LEU A 76 -4.58 11.50 4.99
C LEU A 76 -3.10 11.37 4.60
N LEU A 77 -2.50 12.40 4.00
CA LEU A 77 -1.07 12.44 3.71
C LEU A 77 -0.23 12.40 5.00
N GLU A 78 -0.68 13.03 6.09
CA GLU A 78 0.00 12.91 7.38
C GLU A 78 -0.08 11.48 7.94
N TYR A 79 -1.23 10.80 7.79
CA TYR A 79 -1.36 9.40 8.16
C TYR A 79 -0.46 8.48 7.31
N GLU A 80 -0.39 8.72 6.00
CA GLU A 80 0.51 7.99 5.10
C GLU A 80 1.95 8.13 5.59
N LYS A 81 2.43 9.38 5.74
CA LYS A 81 3.82 9.63 6.12
C LYS A 81 4.13 8.99 7.46
N ALA A 82 3.25 9.12 8.44
CA ALA A 82 3.48 8.55 9.76
C ALA A 82 3.61 7.03 9.72
N MET A 83 2.82 6.35 8.90
CA MET A 83 2.94 4.91 8.74
C MET A 83 4.20 4.51 7.95
N ARG A 84 4.68 5.33 7.01
CA ARG A 84 5.98 5.13 6.36
C ARG A 84 7.10 5.25 7.39
N ASP A 85 7.09 6.32 8.18
CA ASP A 85 8.06 6.57 9.25
C ASP A 85 8.07 5.42 10.30
N LEU A 86 6.89 4.87 10.65
CA LEU A 86 6.79 3.69 11.52
C LEU A 86 7.31 2.41 10.88
N THR A 87 7.07 2.23 9.58
CA THR A 87 7.59 1.08 8.84
C THR A 87 9.12 1.09 8.83
N ASP A 88 9.72 2.26 8.57
CA ASP A 88 11.17 2.43 8.60
C ASP A 88 11.76 2.24 10.00
N LEU A 89 11.07 2.74 11.03
CA LEU A 89 11.45 2.53 12.43
C LEU A 89 11.43 1.04 12.80
N TYR A 90 10.35 0.32 12.47
CA TYR A 90 10.22 -1.09 12.82
C TYR A 90 11.13 -2.00 12.00
N ALA A 91 11.44 -1.64 10.75
CA ALA A 91 12.42 -2.34 9.94
C ALA A 91 13.84 -2.32 10.55
N GLN A 92 14.14 -1.32 11.39
CA GLN A 92 15.41 -1.25 12.14
C GLN A 92 15.37 -2.07 13.43
N LYS A 93 14.20 -2.19 14.07
CA LYS A 93 14.02 -2.90 15.35
C LYS A 93 13.79 -4.41 15.18
N PHE A 94 13.17 -4.83 14.09
CA PHE A 94 12.62 -6.16 13.91
C PHE A 94 12.87 -6.70 12.50
N PRO A 95 12.86 -8.03 12.29
CA PRO A 95 12.98 -8.61 10.95
C PRO A 95 11.84 -8.16 10.02
N GLN A 96 12.18 -7.60 8.86
CA GLN A 96 11.21 -7.07 7.88
C GLN A 96 10.18 -8.09 7.40
N SER A 97 10.54 -9.38 7.38
CA SER A 97 9.63 -10.46 6.99
C SER A 97 8.38 -10.55 7.89
N LEU A 98 8.48 -10.06 9.13
CA LEU A 98 7.36 -9.98 10.07
C LEU A 98 6.39 -8.83 9.74
N PHE A 99 6.69 -7.99 8.76
CA PHE A 99 5.83 -6.88 8.32
C PHE A 99 5.39 -7.02 6.86
N ALA A 100 5.43 -8.24 6.31
CA ALA A 100 5.03 -8.52 4.92
C ALA A 100 3.59 -8.06 4.59
N PHE A 101 2.71 -7.96 5.59
CA PHE A 101 1.36 -7.43 5.44
C PHE A 101 1.31 -5.94 5.04
N GLN A 102 2.43 -5.22 5.12
CA GLN A 102 2.58 -3.82 4.72
C GLN A 102 2.99 -3.65 3.25
N ALA A 103 3.14 -4.73 2.48
CA ALA A 103 3.66 -4.68 1.11
C ALA A 103 2.85 -3.82 0.14
N GLU A 104 1.57 -3.55 0.42
CA GLU A 104 0.70 -2.71 -0.43
C GLU A 104 0.89 -1.20 -0.20
N ARG A 105 1.59 -0.80 0.87
CA ARG A 105 1.81 0.61 1.23
C ARG A 105 2.49 1.44 0.15
N GLN A 106 3.39 0.84 -0.63
CA GLN A 106 4.04 1.58 -1.71
C GLN A 106 3.03 2.11 -2.74
N GLY A 107 1.97 1.34 -3.02
CA GLY A 107 0.89 1.80 -3.89
C GLY A 107 0.14 3.00 -3.30
N GLU A 108 -0.05 3.04 -1.98
CA GLU A 108 -0.73 4.15 -1.31
C GLU A 108 0.09 5.44 -1.42
N GLY A 109 1.41 5.37 -1.20
CA GLY A 109 2.29 6.53 -1.39
C GLY A 109 2.20 7.11 -2.80
N TYR A 110 2.27 6.26 -3.83
CA TYR A 110 2.11 6.70 -5.23
C TYR A 110 0.73 7.30 -5.54
N LEU A 111 -0.32 6.87 -4.84
CA LEU A 111 -1.66 7.46 -4.99
C LEU A 111 -1.67 8.89 -4.45
N PHE A 112 -1.09 9.13 -3.28
CA PHE A 112 -0.99 10.48 -2.73
C PHE A 112 -0.12 11.38 -3.60
N ASP A 113 1.05 10.91 -4.04
CA ASP A 113 1.91 11.67 -4.96
C ASP A 113 1.15 12.07 -6.24
N PHE A 114 0.36 11.13 -6.81
CA PHE A 114 -0.48 11.41 -7.96
C PHE A 114 -1.50 12.52 -7.71
N PHE A 115 -2.21 12.49 -6.58
CA PHE A 115 -3.23 13.50 -6.27
C PHE A 115 -2.65 14.86 -5.87
N LEU A 116 -1.47 14.88 -5.22
CA LEU A 116 -0.76 16.12 -4.94
C LEU A 116 -0.33 16.81 -6.24
N ASP A 117 0.23 16.08 -7.19
CA ASP A 117 0.60 16.61 -8.52
C ASP A 117 -0.65 17.07 -9.30
N ARG A 118 -1.67 16.21 -9.38
CA ARG A 118 -2.91 16.47 -10.12
C ARG A 118 -3.64 17.74 -9.68
N TYR A 119 -3.63 18.03 -8.37
CA TYR A 119 -4.32 19.17 -7.79
C TYR A 119 -3.41 20.32 -7.38
N GLU A 120 -2.14 20.28 -7.83
CA GLU A 120 -1.12 21.29 -7.56
C GLU A 120 -1.03 21.62 -6.06
N ILE A 121 -1.05 20.58 -5.23
CA ILE A 121 -0.98 20.69 -3.77
C ILE A 121 0.48 20.54 -3.33
N GLU A 122 1.02 21.54 -2.63
CA GLU A 122 2.36 21.47 -2.08
C GLU A 122 2.46 20.42 -0.96
N ASN A 123 3.41 19.50 -1.08
CA ASN A 123 3.72 18.55 -0.01
C ASN A 123 4.56 19.19 1.09
N THR A 124 3.90 19.83 2.06
CA THR A 124 4.61 20.47 3.19
C THR A 124 5.26 19.47 4.17
N LEU A 125 5.07 18.16 3.97
CA LEU A 125 5.65 17.11 4.81
C LEU A 125 6.93 16.51 4.21
N GLU A 126 7.21 16.79 2.94
CA GLU A 126 8.40 16.31 2.26
C GLU A 126 9.67 16.83 2.95
N GLY A 127 10.67 15.96 3.11
CA GLY A 127 11.93 16.28 3.79
C GLY A 127 11.83 16.49 5.31
N LYS A 128 10.63 16.51 5.91
CA LYS A 128 10.50 16.57 7.37
C LYS A 128 10.96 15.26 8.02
N PRO A 129 11.64 15.31 9.18
CA PRO A 129 12.09 14.11 9.87
C PRO A 129 10.92 13.23 10.35
N ALA A 130 11.24 11.99 10.70
CA ALA A 130 10.27 11.07 11.29
C ALA A 130 9.66 11.65 12.58
N GLY A 131 8.35 11.50 12.75
CA GLY A 131 7.65 12.04 13.93
C GLY A 131 7.29 13.52 13.86
N ALA A 132 7.62 14.22 12.76
CA ALA A 132 7.20 15.60 12.51
C ALA A 132 5.94 15.65 11.64
N TYR A 133 4.80 15.97 12.27
CA TYR A 133 3.49 16.14 11.63
C TYR A 133 2.83 17.41 12.17
N SER A 134 1.87 17.96 11.44
CA SER A 134 1.13 19.16 11.86
C SER A 134 -0.05 18.79 12.76
N SER A 135 -0.67 17.63 12.52
CA SER A 135 -1.74 17.08 13.35
C SER A 135 -1.21 16.58 14.69
N SER A 136 -1.82 17.09 15.76
CA SER A 136 -1.57 16.63 17.12
C SER A 136 -2.01 15.18 17.34
N GLU A 137 -3.04 14.74 16.62
CA GLU A 137 -3.51 13.35 16.64
C GLU A 137 -2.49 12.40 16.02
N VAL A 138 -2.04 12.67 14.79
CA VAL A 138 -1.04 11.86 14.08
C VAL A 138 0.25 11.79 14.89
N THR A 139 0.68 12.93 15.44
CA THR A 139 1.84 12.99 16.34
C THR A 139 1.65 12.10 17.56
N ARG A 140 0.52 12.19 18.26
CA ARG A 140 0.23 11.36 19.45
C ARG A 140 0.26 9.87 19.10
N LEU A 141 -0.40 9.46 18.01
CA LEU A 141 -0.45 8.06 17.58
C LEU A 141 0.94 7.52 17.22
N TYR A 142 1.74 8.31 16.50
CA TYR A 142 3.12 7.97 16.20
C TYR A 142 3.96 7.79 17.46
N ARG A 143 3.84 8.71 18.43
CA ARG A 143 4.55 8.65 19.72
C ARG A 143 4.12 7.49 20.60
N GLU A 144 2.90 7.01 20.47
CA GLU A 144 2.47 5.76 21.11
C GLU A 144 3.11 4.55 20.42
N ALA A 145 3.05 4.52 19.09
CA ALA A 145 3.58 3.43 18.27
C ALA A 145 5.10 3.28 18.37
N GLU A 146 5.86 4.37 18.45
CA GLU A 146 7.34 4.34 18.50
C GLU A 146 7.88 3.56 19.73
N LYS A 147 7.07 3.49 20.79
CA LYS A 147 7.38 2.82 22.05
C LYS A 147 7.21 1.29 22.02
N ALA A 148 6.73 0.73 20.90
CA ALA A 148 6.63 -0.71 20.77
C ALA A 148 8.02 -1.37 20.89
N ASP A 149 8.12 -2.33 21.80
CA ASP A 149 9.33 -3.08 22.14
C ASP A 149 9.22 -4.55 21.75
N SER A 150 8.05 -4.98 21.28
CA SER A 150 7.82 -6.28 20.67
C SER A 150 7.15 -6.19 19.30
N VAL A 151 7.31 -7.23 18.50
CA VAL A 151 6.62 -7.36 17.20
C VAL A 151 5.10 -7.30 17.39
N ALA A 152 4.58 -7.91 18.46
CA ALA A 152 3.16 -7.90 18.75
C ALA A 152 2.63 -6.47 19.05
N GLU A 153 3.36 -5.70 19.84
CA GLU A 153 3.02 -4.30 20.11
C GLU A 153 3.12 -3.45 18.84
N ALA A 154 4.14 -3.67 18.01
CA ALA A 154 4.31 -2.96 16.75
C ALA A 154 3.14 -3.23 15.79
N VAL A 155 2.73 -4.49 15.63
CA VAL A 155 1.57 -4.85 14.79
C VAL A 155 0.27 -4.28 15.35
N GLN A 156 0.06 -4.30 16.67
CA GLN A 156 -1.10 -3.66 17.29
C GLN A 156 -1.13 -2.15 17.03
N ALA A 157 0.01 -1.47 17.17
CA ALA A 157 0.11 -0.04 16.91
C ALA A 157 -0.16 0.29 15.44
N MET A 158 0.42 -0.46 14.49
CA MET A 158 0.15 -0.29 13.06
C MET A 158 -1.31 -0.55 12.70
N ASN A 159 -1.96 -1.54 13.32
CA ASN A 159 -3.38 -1.80 13.12
C ASN A 159 -4.25 -0.65 13.64
N ALA A 160 -3.96 -0.13 14.84
CA ALA A 160 -4.69 1.02 15.39
C ALA A 160 -4.54 2.27 14.50
N PHE A 161 -3.35 2.48 13.95
CA PHE A 161 -3.09 3.56 13.01
C PHE A 161 -3.86 3.37 11.69
N THR A 162 -3.84 2.16 11.14
CA THR A 162 -4.59 1.77 9.93
C THR A 162 -6.09 1.94 10.12
N GLU A 163 -6.60 1.55 11.28
CA GLU A 163 -8.00 1.70 11.67
C GLU A 163 -8.42 3.17 11.73
N ARG A 164 -7.61 4.03 12.37
CA ARG A 164 -7.90 5.47 12.40
C ARG A 164 -7.88 6.10 11.02
N MET A 165 -6.91 5.74 10.18
CA MET A 165 -6.83 6.21 8.80
C MET A 165 -8.05 5.75 7.98
N LEU A 166 -8.55 4.53 8.20
CA LEU A 166 -9.77 4.05 7.53
C LEU A 166 -10.99 4.90 7.90
N VAL A 167 -11.12 5.32 9.16
CA VAL A 167 -12.18 6.25 9.57
C VAL A 167 -12.05 7.58 8.83
N GLN A 168 -10.85 8.14 8.71
CA GLN A 168 -10.61 9.38 7.93
C GLN A 168 -10.92 9.22 6.44
N VAL A 169 -10.62 8.06 5.85
CA VAL A 169 -10.98 7.77 4.45
C VAL A 169 -12.50 7.75 4.25
N ARG A 170 -13.25 7.16 5.18
CA ARG A 170 -14.71 7.12 5.12
C ARG A 170 -15.33 8.51 5.29
N GLU A 171 -14.84 9.28 6.25
CA GLU A 171 -15.27 10.67 6.45
C GLU A 171 -14.98 11.54 5.21
N GLY A 172 -13.76 11.49 4.66
CA GLY A 172 -13.40 12.25 3.46
C GLY A 172 -14.24 11.88 2.23
N ARG A 173 -14.62 10.61 2.12
CA ARG A 173 -15.52 10.14 1.06
C ARG A 173 -16.93 10.71 1.20
N GLU A 174 -17.43 10.88 2.42
CA GLU A 174 -18.75 11.51 2.66
C GLU A 174 -18.74 13.01 2.33
N HIS A 175 -17.58 13.66 2.44
CA HIS A 175 -17.43 15.09 2.14
C HIS A 175 -17.14 15.40 0.66
N SER A 176 -16.77 14.40 -0.14
CA SER A 176 -16.32 14.61 -1.52
C SER A 176 -17.44 14.42 -2.54
N ASP A 177 -17.49 15.30 -3.53
CA ASP A 177 -18.30 15.13 -4.75
C ASP A 177 -17.45 14.92 -6.00
N ASN A 178 -16.13 14.77 -5.82
CA ASN A 178 -15.18 14.58 -6.89
C ASN A 178 -15.03 13.11 -7.27
N GLU A 179 -15.34 12.78 -8.52
CA GLU A 179 -15.39 11.41 -9.03
C GLU A 179 -14.05 10.67 -8.88
N ASP A 180 -12.92 11.36 -9.10
CA ASP A 180 -11.61 10.71 -8.95
C ASP A 180 -11.23 10.49 -7.48
N LEU A 181 -11.66 11.37 -6.57
CA LEU A 181 -11.46 11.17 -5.13
C LEU A 181 -12.34 10.05 -4.59
N ASP A 182 -13.60 9.90 -5.02
CA ASP A 182 -14.45 8.78 -4.61
C ASP A 182 -13.79 7.43 -4.94
N LEU A 183 -13.26 7.30 -6.16
CA LEU A 183 -12.52 6.11 -6.58
C LEU A 183 -11.22 5.91 -5.79
N ALA A 184 -10.51 6.98 -5.45
CA ALA A 184 -9.32 6.92 -4.60
C ALA A 184 -9.65 6.44 -3.18
N TYR A 185 -10.70 6.99 -2.57
CA TYR A 185 -11.16 6.60 -1.24
C TYR A 185 -11.63 5.15 -1.21
N LEU A 186 -12.37 4.69 -2.24
CA LEU A 186 -12.76 3.28 -2.39
C LEU A 186 -11.55 2.35 -2.44
N TRP A 187 -10.52 2.75 -3.20
CA TRP A 187 -9.30 1.97 -3.30
C TRP A 187 -8.52 1.96 -1.98
N LEU A 188 -8.40 3.11 -1.31
CA LEU A 188 -7.73 3.25 -0.01
C LEU A 188 -8.44 2.46 1.07
N GLU A 189 -9.76 2.54 1.16
CA GLU A 189 -10.57 1.76 2.09
C GLU A 189 -10.31 0.26 1.90
N GLN A 190 -10.29 -0.21 0.64
CA GLN A 190 -9.97 -1.60 0.35
C GLN A 190 -8.54 -1.98 0.80
N ALA A 191 -7.54 -1.14 0.51
CA ALA A 191 -6.16 -1.43 0.89
C ALA A 191 -5.96 -1.43 2.42
N LEU A 192 -6.53 -0.44 3.12
CA LEU A 192 -6.49 -0.32 4.57
C LEU A 192 -7.20 -1.49 5.25
N ALA A 193 -8.36 -1.90 4.75
CA ALA A 193 -9.07 -3.04 5.27
C ALA A 193 -8.27 -4.36 5.10
N ARG A 194 -7.55 -4.54 3.99
CA ARG A 194 -6.75 -5.77 3.73
C ARG A 194 -5.62 -5.83 4.75
N ARG A 195 -4.96 -4.69 4.94
CA ARG A 195 -3.86 -4.51 5.89
C ARG A 195 -4.32 -4.76 7.33
N LEU A 196 -5.43 -4.15 7.74
CA LEU A 196 -5.98 -4.36 9.08
C LEU A 196 -6.27 -5.84 9.32
N ALA A 197 -6.99 -6.49 8.39
CA ALA A 197 -7.29 -7.91 8.50
C ALA A 197 -6.03 -8.79 8.52
N ALA A 198 -5.01 -8.44 7.74
CA ALA A 198 -3.73 -9.17 7.73
C ALA A 198 -2.96 -9.01 9.04
N GLY A 199 -2.88 -7.81 9.61
CA GLY A 199 -2.24 -7.58 10.90
C GLY A 199 -3.00 -8.29 12.04
N VAL A 200 -4.34 -8.29 12.01
CA VAL A 200 -5.18 -9.05 12.95
C VAL A 200 -4.89 -10.54 12.86
N ARG A 201 -4.83 -11.11 11.65
CA ARG A 201 -4.45 -12.51 11.46
C ARG A 201 -3.06 -12.79 12.01
N GLN A 202 -2.09 -11.90 11.79
CA GLN A 202 -0.74 -12.06 12.31
C GLN A 202 -0.70 -12.10 13.84
N LEU A 203 -1.46 -11.23 14.53
CA LEU A 203 -1.58 -11.26 15.98
C LEU A 203 -2.23 -12.57 16.48
N SER A 204 -3.24 -13.07 15.76
CA SER A 204 -3.93 -14.31 16.13
C SER A 204 -3.00 -15.54 16.08
N LEU A 205 -2.01 -15.55 15.19
CA LEU A 205 -1.03 -16.65 15.09
C LEU A 205 -0.18 -16.81 16.35
N VAL A 206 -0.05 -15.74 17.14
CA VAL A 206 0.67 -15.74 18.43
C VAL A 206 -0.29 -15.67 19.62
N GLY A 207 -1.59 -15.97 19.41
CA GLY A 207 -2.59 -16.02 20.48
C GLY A 207 -3.06 -14.64 20.97
N ILE A 208 -2.76 -13.56 20.23
CA ILE A 208 -3.17 -12.21 20.61
C ILE A 208 -4.43 -11.83 19.83
N THR A 209 -5.46 -11.42 20.57
CA THR A 209 -6.69 -10.88 19.99
C THR A 209 -6.58 -9.37 19.89
N TYR A 210 -6.71 -8.83 18.68
CA TYR A 210 -6.83 -7.40 18.47
C TYR A 210 -8.23 -6.91 18.83
N LYS A 211 -8.34 -5.75 19.48
CA LYS A 211 -9.61 -5.09 19.77
C LYS A 211 -9.64 -3.75 19.02
N PRO A 212 -10.72 -3.45 18.25
CA PRO A 212 -10.84 -2.17 17.56
C PRO A 212 -10.83 -1.02 18.57
N ARG A 213 -10.18 0.08 18.20
CA ARG A 213 -10.08 1.31 19.02
C ARG A 213 -10.91 2.45 18.46
N TYR A 214 -11.15 2.46 17.15
CA TYR A 214 -11.78 3.58 16.43
C TYR A 214 -13.02 3.15 15.63
N LEU A 215 -13.03 1.94 15.10
CA LEU A 215 -14.20 1.34 14.49
C LEU A 215 -15.15 0.85 15.58
N SER A 216 -16.45 0.83 15.25
CA SER A 216 -17.39 0.05 16.05
C SER A 216 -17.03 -1.44 15.97
N GLN A 217 -17.44 -2.21 16.97
CA GLN A 217 -17.22 -3.65 16.97
C GLN A 217 -17.88 -4.32 15.75
N GLU A 218 -19.07 -3.85 15.35
CA GLU A 218 -19.81 -4.33 14.18
C GLU A 218 -19.05 -4.04 12.87
N ASP A 219 -18.63 -2.79 12.66
CA ASP A 219 -17.86 -2.40 11.46
C ASP A 219 -16.55 -3.19 11.34
N TYR A 220 -15.87 -3.38 12.47
CA TYR A 220 -14.65 -4.17 12.54
C TYR A 220 -14.89 -5.63 12.12
N GLU A 221 -15.93 -6.26 12.66
CA GLU A 221 -16.27 -7.65 12.35
C GLU A 221 -16.67 -7.83 10.88
N ASP A 222 -17.49 -6.92 10.34
CA ASP A 222 -17.90 -6.98 8.94
C ASP A 222 -16.73 -6.75 7.98
N LEU A 223 -15.78 -5.88 8.35
CA LEU A 223 -14.54 -5.70 7.61
C LEU A 223 -13.73 -6.98 7.57
N LEU A 224 -13.54 -7.64 8.72
CA LEU A 224 -12.78 -8.90 8.81
C LEU A 224 -13.43 -10.05 8.04
N LEU A 225 -14.75 -10.07 7.96
CA LEU A 225 -15.52 -11.08 7.23
C LEU A 225 -15.62 -10.80 5.73
N GLY A 226 -15.03 -9.69 5.26
CA GLY A 226 -15.09 -9.31 3.86
C GLY A 226 -16.46 -8.79 3.42
N ARG A 227 -17.40 -8.56 4.35
CA ARG A 227 -18.80 -8.22 4.03
C ARG A 227 -19.01 -6.76 3.63
N GLY A 228 -18.04 -5.89 3.91
CA GLY A 228 -18.00 -4.50 3.42
C GLY A 228 -17.30 -4.32 2.06
N TRP A 229 -16.82 -5.39 1.42
CA TRP A 229 -15.93 -5.29 0.25
C TRP A 229 -16.72 -5.33 -1.05
N MET A 230 -17.18 -4.17 -1.50
CA MET A 230 -17.94 -3.94 -2.75
C MET A 230 -19.11 -4.93 -2.96
N GLY A 231 -20.30 -4.56 -2.45
CA GLY A 231 -21.57 -5.14 -2.90
C GLY A 231 -22.72 -5.23 -1.90
N GLY A 232 -22.64 -4.62 -0.71
CA GLY A 232 -23.59 -4.87 0.38
C GLY A 232 -24.62 -3.80 0.71
N HIS A 233 -24.63 -2.62 0.07
CA HIS A 233 -25.59 -1.55 0.37
C HIS A 233 -26.30 -1.07 -0.88
N GLY A 234 -27.36 -1.79 -1.27
CA GLY A 234 -28.53 -1.16 -1.86
C GLY A 234 -29.50 -0.81 -0.73
N PRO A 235 -30.04 0.42 -0.66
CA PRO A 235 -31.14 0.69 0.27
C PRO A 235 -32.31 -0.20 -0.15
N GLY A 236 -32.87 -0.93 0.81
CA GLY A 236 -34.05 -1.74 0.61
C GLY A 236 -35.16 -0.91 -0.04
N MET A 237 -35.50 -1.26 -1.28
CA MET A 237 -36.72 -0.83 -1.94
C MET A 237 -37.51 -2.06 -2.39
N MET A 238 -38.68 -2.22 -1.75
CA MET A 238 -39.87 -2.97 -2.19
C MET A 238 -39.70 -4.51 -2.23
N GLY A 239 -40.39 -5.31 -1.42
CA GLY A 239 -41.82 -5.20 -1.14
C GLY A 239 -42.63 -5.59 -2.38
N GLY A 240 -42.77 -6.90 -2.64
CA GLY A 240 -43.60 -7.44 -3.73
C GLY A 240 -44.03 -8.88 -3.40
N PRO A 241 -45.28 -9.28 -3.72
CA PRO A 241 -46.04 -10.27 -2.95
C PRO A 241 -45.68 -11.72 -3.30
N GLY A 242 -45.86 -12.58 -2.30
CA GLY A 242 -45.53 -13.99 -2.38
C GLY A 242 -46.21 -14.79 -3.49
N MET A 243 -45.51 -15.84 -3.89
CA MET A 243 -46.03 -17.12 -4.35
C MET A 243 -45.06 -18.15 -3.74
N GLY A 244 -45.52 -19.01 -2.84
CA GLY A 244 -46.27 -20.19 -3.22
C GLY A 244 -45.30 -21.37 -3.25
N GLY A 245 -45.36 -22.20 -2.22
CA GLY A 245 -44.31 -23.18 -1.89
C GLY A 245 -44.15 -24.36 -2.84
N ALA A 246 -43.07 -25.09 -2.61
CA ALA A 246 -42.95 -26.54 -2.73
C ALA A 246 -41.54 -26.93 -2.25
N GLY A 247 -41.44 -27.69 -1.15
CA GLY A 247 -40.24 -28.46 -0.86
C GLY A 247 -40.04 -29.58 -1.89
N PRO A 248 -38.95 -30.36 -1.77
CA PRO A 248 -39.20 -31.67 -1.16
C PRO A 248 -38.11 -32.16 -0.20
N ARG A 249 -38.58 -32.97 0.76
CA ARG A 249 -37.87 -34.10 1.40
C ARG A 249 -37.17 -34.92 0.30
N TRP A 250 -35.90 -35.29 0.37
CA TRP A 250 -35.11 -35.93 1.43
C TRP A 250 -33.66 -35.48 1.34
#